data_AF-K0I2T1-F1
#
_entry.id   AF-K0I2T1-F1
#
_cell.length_a   1.000
_cell.length_b   1.000
_cell.length_c   1.000
_cell.angle_alpha   90.00
_cell.angle_beta   90.00
_cell.angle_gamma   90.00
#
_symmetry.space_group_name_H-M   'P 1'
#
loop_
_entity.id
_entity.type
_entity.pdbx_description
1 polymer ?
#
loop_
_entity_poly.entity_id
_entity_poly.type
_entity_poly.pdbx_seq_one_letter_code
_entity_poly.pdbx_strand_id
1 'polypeptide(L)'
;MSARLITYGVLLCAAIVAVKAWQAHLVAQGDARGAARVQAAWDTQENARNDATARDNATKFRNAERTAYEDAKREAARRARDAAAATAVRELRAQITELNSRANPYPPGDAGIAACSREASTARELFGESAGAYQELAAEADGLRDQVIGLQDFTRSVCRASEKAADASREMSNGL
;
A
#
# COMPACT_ATOMS: atom_id res chain seq x y z
N MET A 1 66.00 23.92 -62.59
CA MET A 1 65.44 23.76 -61.24
C MET A 1 66.24 22.71 -60.49
N SER A 2 66.81 23.05 -59.34
CA SER A 2 67.79 22.21 -58.64
C SER A 2 67.10 21.08 -57.88
N ALA A 3 67.38 19.81 -58.23
CA ALA A 3 66.77 18.61 -57.62
C ALA A 3 66.76 18.63 -56.07
N ARG A 4 67.76 19.27 -55.47
CA ARG A 4 67.86 19.48 -54.01
C ARG A 4 66.67 20.23 -53.41
N LEU A 5 66.13 21.24 -54.09
CA LEU A 5 64.98 22.02 -53.60
C LEU A 5 63.69 21.18 -53.58
N ILE A 6 63.53 20.28 -54.56
CA ILE A 6 62.41 19.34 -54.60
C ILE A 6 62.54 18.34 -53.45
N THR A 7 63.75 17.81 -53.20
CA THR A 7 64.01 16.91 -52.07
C THR A 7 63.69 17.58 -50.72
N TYR A 8 64.13 18.82 -50.51
CA TYR A 8 63.79 19.56 -49.29
C TYR A 8 62.30 19.84 -49.15
N GLY A 9 61.60 20.18 -50.24
CA GLY A 9 60.15 20.37 -50.24
C GLY A 9 59.37 19.11 -49.85
N VAL A 10 59.76 17.95 -50.39
CA VAL A 10 59.14 16.66 -50.05
C VAL A 10 59.40 16.29 -48.59
N LEU A 11 60.62 16.49 -48.09
CA LEU A 11 60.96 16.23 -46.69
C LEU A 11 60.17 17.12 -45.72
N LEU A 12 60.00 18.40 -46.05
CA LEU A 12 59.18 19.32 -45.26
C LEU A 12 57.71 18.87 -45.23
N CYS A 13 57.15 18.50 -46.39
CA CYS A 13 55.78 17.99 -46.48
C CYS A 13 55.60 16.70 -45.66
N ALA A 14 56.55 15.77 -45.74
CA ALA A 14 56.52 14.53 -44.96
C ALA A 14 56.57 14.80 -43.44
N ALA A 15 57.42 15.75 -43.01
CA ALA A 15 57.49 16.17 -41.61
C ALA A 15 56.18 16.79 -41.11
N ILE A 16 55.54 17.65 -41.92
CA ILE A 16 54.25 18.26 -41.57
C ILE A 16 53.15 17.20 -41.43
N VAL A 17 53.09 16.23 -42.36
CA VAL A 17 52.12 15.13 -42.29
C VAL A 17 52.35 14.27 -41.05
N ALA A 18 53.60 13.94 -40.72
CA ALA A 18 53.94 13.16 -39.52
C ALA A 18 53.50 13.87 -38.23
N VAL A 19 53.75 15.18 -38.12
CA VAL A 19 53.31 15.98 -36.96
C VAL A 19 51.79 16.03 -36.86
N LYS A 20 51.08 16.22 -37.99
CA LYS A 20 49.61 16.22 -38.00
C LYS A 20 49.01 14.87 -37.64
N ALA A 21 49.58 13.78 -38.16
CA ALA A 21 49.17 12.43 -37.80
C ALA A 21 49.39 12.14 -36.31
N TRP A 22 50.51 12.60 -35.75
CA TRP A 22 50.80 12.48 -34.32
C TRP A 22 49.82 13.28 -33.45
N GLN A 23 49.52 14.53 -33.82
CA GLN A 23 48.52 15.35 -33.14
C GLN A 23 47.13 14.71 -33.18
N ALA A 24 46.69 14.23 -34.35
CA ALA A 24 45.42 13.53 -34.50
C ALA A 24 45.36 12.26 -33.63
N HIS A 25 46.46 11.52 -33.56
CA HIS A 25 46.55 10.33 -32.70
C HIS A 25 46.41 10.68 -31.21
N LEU A 26 47.04 11.76 -30.74
CA LEU A 26 46.92 12.21 -29.35
C LEU A 26 45.50 12.68 -29.01
N VAL A 27 44.85 13.41 -29.91
CA VAL A 27 43.44 13.83 -29.74
C VAL A 27 42.53 12.61 -29.66
N ALA A 28 42.67 11.67 -30.60
CA ALA A 28 41.88 10.43 -30.60
C ALA A 28 42.06 9.61 -29.30
N GLN A 29 43.28 9.54 -28.77
CA GLN A 29 43.52 8.90 -27.47
C GLN A 29 42.87 9.67 -26.31
N GLY A 30 42.90 11.00 -26.35
CA GLY A 30 42.25 11.86 -25.36
C GLY A 30 40.73 11.65 -25.34
N ASP A 31 40.10 11.69 -26.51
CA ASP A 31 38.67 11.48 -26.68
C ASP A 31 38.25 10.08 -26.24
N ALA A 32 39.01 9.04 -26.62
CA ALA A 32 38.75 7.67 -26.20
C ALA A 32 38.82 7.51 -24.68
N ARG A 33 39.82 8.13 -24.02
CA ARG A 33 39.93 8.12 -22.55
C ARG A 33 38.83 8.93 -21.89
N GLY A 34 38.43 10.06 -22.47
CA GLY A 34 37.32 10.87 -22.01
C GLY A 34 35.99 10.10 -22.07
N ALA A 35 35.70 9.50 -23.21
CA ALA A 35 34.51 8.66 -23.42
C ALA A 35 34.47 7.48 -22.45
N ALA A 36 35.59 6.77 -22.25
CA ALA A 36 35.68 5.67 -21.31
C ALA A 36 35.39 6.11 -19.85
N ARG A 37 35.84 7.29 -19.44
CA ARG A 37 35.57 7.83 -18.10
C ARG A 37 34.10 8.18 -17.90
N VAL A 38 33.47 8.81 -18.90
CA VAL A 38 32.04 9.14 -18.85
C VAL A 38 31.21 7.87 -18.81
N GLN A 39 31.54 6.88 -19.65
CA GLN A 39 30.86 5.59 -19.66
C GLN A 39 30.98 4.89 -18.31
N ALA A 40 32.18 4.82 -17.72
CA ALA A 40 32.37 4.19 -16.42
C ALA A 40 31.59 4.90 -15.29
N ALA A 41 31.54 6.24 -15.32
CA ALA A 41 30.76 7.01 -14.35
C ALA A 41 29.24 6.77 -14.52
N TRP A 42 28.77 6.73 -15.77
CA TRP A 42 27.38 6.41 -16.12
C TRP A 42 27.00 5.01 -15.66
N ASP A 43 27.79 3.99 -16.00
CA ASP A 43 27.54 2.60 -15.63
C ASP A 43 27.50 2.42 -14.10
N THR A 44 28.40 3.11 -13.38
CA THR A 44 28.41 3.10 -11.91
C THR A 44 27.13 3.71 -11.34
N GLN A 45 26.70 4.85 -11.87
CA GLN A 45 25.48 5.52 -11.43
C GLN A 45 24.24 4.68 -11.74
N GLU A 46 24.16 4.10 -12.94
CA GLU A 46 23.00 3.31 -13.35
C GLU A 46 22.92 1.99 -12.57
N ASN A 47 24.05 1.33 -12.32
CA ASN A 47 24.09 0.17 -11.42
C ASN A 47 23.64 0.53 -10.00
N ALA A 48 24.07 1.67 -9.45
CA ALA A 48 23.62 2.12 -8.13
C ALA A 48 22.11 2.39 -8.09
N ARG A 49 21.53 2.96 -9.16
CA ARG A 49 20.08 3.19 -9.28
C ARG A 49 19.31 1.89 -9.41
N ASN A 50 19.81 0.94 -10.21
CA ASN A 50 19.22 -0.38 -10.37
C ASN A 50 19.22 -1.17 -9.05
N ASP A 51 20.34 -1.15 -8.32
CA ASP A 51 20.46 -1.77 -7.01
C ASP A 51 19.52 -1.15 -5.98
N ALA A 52 19.41 0.18 -5.94
CA ALA A 52 18.49 0.89 -5.05
C ALA A 52 17.03 0.51 -5.36
N THR A 53 16.66 0.49 -6.64
CA THR A 53 15.33 0.11 -7.11
C THR A 53 15.03 -1.36 -6.79
N ALA A 54 15.99 -2.26 -6.98
CA ALA A 54 15.84 -3.68 -6.65
C ALA A 54 15.62 -3.90 -5.15
N ARG A 55 16.36 -3.18 -4.28
CA ARG A 55 16.17 -3.25 -2.81
C ARG A 55 14.81 -2.70 -2.37
N ASP A 56 14.37 -1.60 -2.96
CA ASP A 56 13.06 -1.02 -2.68
C ASP A 56 11.94 -1.97 -3.10
N ASN A 57 12.01 -2.51 -4.32
CA ASN A 57 11.05 -3.51 -4.80
C ASN A 57 11.01 -4.75 -3.92
N ALA A 58 12.16 -5.32 -3.55
CA ALA A 58 12.24 -6.46 -2.65
C ALA A 58 11.58 -6.16 -1.28
N THR A 59 11.73 -4.93 -0.78
CA THR A 59 11.09 -4.50 0.47
C THR A 59 9.57 -4.35 0.31
N LYS A 60 9.11 -3.78 -0.80
CA LYS A 60 7.69 -3.69 -1.14
C LYS A 60 7.04 -5.07 -1.25
N PHE A 61 7.67 -6.02 -1.93
CA PHE A 61 7.17 -7.39 -2.03
C PHE A 61 7.05 -8.07 -0.67
N ARG A 62 8.09 -8.03 0.17
CA ARG A 62 8.03 -8.61 1.52
C ARG A 62 6.94 -7.97 2.39
N ASN A 63 6.78 -6.66 2.30
CA ASN A 63 5.74 -5.95 3.06
C ASN A 63 4.33 -6.31 2.56
N ALA A 64 4.15 -6.45 1.25
CA ALA A 64 2.90 -6.88 0.64
C ALA A 64 2.54 -8.31 1.08
N GLU A 65 3.49 -9.24 1.04
CA GLU A 65 3.31 -10.62 1.51
C GLU A 65 2.92 -10.67 2.98
N ARG A 66 3.62 -9.92 3.83
CA ARG A 66 3.30 -9.83 5.26
C ARG A 66 1.89 -9.29 5.49
N THR A 67 1.51 -8.25 4.76
CA THR A 67 0.17 -7.65 4.87
C THR A 67 -0.90 -8.63 4.43
N ALA A 68 -0.72 -9.29 3.28
CA ALA A 68 -1.63 -10.30 2.77
C ALA A 68 -1.79 -11.49 3.75
N TYR A 69 -0.69 -11.93 4.37
CA TYR A 69 -0.73 -12.99 5.39
C TYR A 69 -1.51 -12.57 6.64
N GLU A 70 -1.23 -11.38 7.19
CA GLU A 70 -1.95 -10.88 8.36
C GLU A 70 -3.44 -10.65 8.08
N ASP A 71 -3.79 -10.17 6.89
CA ASP A 71 -5.18 -9.99 6.49
C ASP A 71 -5.89 -11.34 6.32
N ALA A 72 -5.24 -12.33 5.69
CA ALA A 72 -5.78 -13.68 5.61
C ALA A 72 -6.01 -14.31 7.00
N LYS A 73 -5.09 -14.08 7.94
CA LYS A 73 -5.21 -14.54 9.32
C LYS A 73 -6.38 -13.86 10.05
N ARG A 74 -6.51 -12.54 9.93
CA ARG A 74 -7.63 -11.78 10.51
C ARG A 74 -8.96 -12.24 9.94
N GLU A 75 -9.02 -12.46 8.64
CA GLU A 75 -10.22 -12.92 7.95
C GLU A 75 -10.62 -14.34 8.37
N ALA A 76 -9.65 -15.26 8.48
CA ALA A 76 -9.91 -16.60 9.01
C ALA A 76 -10.45 -16.54 10.46
N ALA A 77 -9.89 -15.67 11.30
CA ALA A 77 -10.37 -15.47 12.67
C ALA A 77 -11.77 -14.83 12.73
N ARG A 78 -12.15 -13.98 11.77
CA ARG A 78 -13.52 -13.46 11.64
C ARG A 78 -14.48 -14.57 11.27
N ARG A 79 -14.19 -15.33 10.21
CA ARG A 79 -15.02 -16.46 9.78
C ARG A 79 -15.22 -17.52 10.86
N ALA A 80 -14.17 -17.81 11.64
CA ALA A 80 -14.26 -18.75 12.76
C ALA A 80 -15.23 -18.25 13.84
N ARG A 81 -15.18 -16.94 14.18
CA ARG A 81 -16.12 -16.31 15.12
C ARG A 81 -17.55 -16.32 14.58
N ASP A 82 -17.75 -15.99 13.32
CA ASP A 82 -19.07 -16.00 12.69
C ASP A 82 -19.67 -17.41 12.66
N ALA A 83 -18.86 -18.42 12.35
CA ALA A 83 -19.29 -19.82 12.36
C ALA A 83 -19.66 -20.30 13.79
N ALA A 84 -18.89 -19.90 14.80
CA ALA A 84 -19.20 -20.19 16.20
C ALA A 84 -20.51 -19.51 16.63
N ALA A 85 -20.69 -18.22 16.31
CA ALA A 85 -21.91 -17.48 16.59
C ALA A 85 -23.13 -18.09 15.89
N ALA A 86 -23.01 -18.46 14.62
CA ALA A 86 -24.08 -19.13 13.89
C ALA A 86 -24.47 -20.48 14.51
N THR A 87 -23.49 -21.21 15.05
CA THR A 87 -23.73 -22.47 15.76
C THR A 87 -24.48 -22.24 17.07
N ALA A 88 -24.05 -21.27 17.89
CA ALA A 88 -24.72 -20.89 19.12
C ALA A 88 -26.18 -20.45 18.87
N VAL A 89 -26.44 -19.68 17.80
CA VAL A 89 -27.81 -19.26 17.43
C VAL A 89 -28.67 -20.45 17.03
N ARG A 90 -28.14 -21.42 16.28
CA ARG A 90 -28.90 -22.65 15.93
C ARG A 90 -29.24 -23.45 17.17
N GLU A 91 -28.29 -23.61 18.09
CA GLU A 91 -28.50 -24.33 19.33
C GLU A 91 -29.55 -23.65 20.21
N LEU A 92 -29.46 -22.33 20.38
CA LEU A 92 -30.45 -21.55 21.11
C LEU A 92 -31.86 -21.69 20.52
N ARG A 93 -31.99 -21.68 19.19
CA ARG A 93 -33.28 -21.91 18.52
C ARG A 93 -33.84 -23.31 18.78
N ALA A 94 -32.98 -24.33 18.80
CA ALA A 94 -33.37 -25.68 19.14
C ALA A 94 -33.85 -25.79 20.60
N GLN A 95 -33.11 -25.18 21.53
CA GLN A 95 -33.49 -25.11 22.94
C GLN A 95 -34.82 -24.38 23.14
N ILE A 96 -35.04 -23.24 22.47
CA ILE A 96 -36.32 -22.52 22.51
C ILE A 96 -37.46 -23.38 21.99
N THR A 97 -37.24 -24.14 20.91
CA THR A 97 -38.23 -25.05 20.36
C THR A 97 -38.60 -26.14 21.36
N GLU A 98 -37.60 -26.71 22.04
CA GLU A 98 -37.80 -27.71 23.09
C GLU A 98 -38.48 -27.14 24.33
N LEU A 99 -38.17 -25.90 24.72
CA LEU A 99 -38.86 -25.22 25.82
C LEU A 99 -40.34 -24.97 25.49
N ASN A 100 -40.62 -24.54 24.25
CA ASN A 100 -41.97 -24.26 23.78
C ASN A 100 -42.83 -25.53 23.57
N SER A 101 -42.22 -26.71 23.43
CA SER A 101 -42.95 -27.97 23.24
C SER A 101 -43.51 -28.54 24.55
N ARG A 102 -43.14 -27.98 25.71
CA ARG A 102 -43.55 -28.47 27.04
C ARG A 102 -45.05 -28.26 27.27
N ALA A 103 -45.79 -29.37 27.44
CA ALA A 103 -47.24 -29.36 27.59
C ALA A 103 -47.77 -28.73 28.89
N ASN A 104 -47.01 -28.79 29.98
CA ASN A 104 -47.36 -28.12 31.24
C ASN A 104 -46.09 -27.54 31.89
N PRO A 105 -45.66 -26.33 31.52
CA PRO A 105 -44.36 -25.79 31.90
C PRO A 105 -44.26 -25.45 33.40
N TYR A 106 -45.39 -25.28 34.09
CA TYR A 106 -45.41 -24.93 35.51
C TYR A 106 -46.39 -25.81 36.30
N PRO A 107 -46.02 -26.31 37.49
CA PRO A 107 -46.95 -26.99 38.38
C PRO A 107 -48.00 -26.00 38.92
N PRO A 108 -49.22 -26.46 39.26
CA PRO A 108 -50.22 -25.58 39.87
C PRO A 108 -49.80 -25.10 41.27
N GLY A 109 -50.33 -23.95 41.69
CA GLY A 109 -50.09 -23.34 43.00
C GLY A 109 -48.87 -22.41 43.06
N ASP A 110 -48.50 -21.99 44.27
CA ASP A 110 -47.49 -20.96 44.53
C ASP A 110 -46.11 -21.31 43.95
N ALA A 111 -45.78 -22.60 43.90
CA ALA A 111 -44.53 -23.08 43.31
C ALA A 111 -44.42 -22.77 41.81
N GLY A 112 -45.53 -22.89 41.07
CA GLY A 112 -45.58 -22.55 39.64
C GLY A 112 -45.51 -21.05 39.38
N ILE A 113 -46.18 -20.25 40.22
CA ILE A 113 -46.12 -18.79 40.14
C ILE A 113 -44.68 -18.30 40.40
N ALA A 114 -44.01 -18.87 41.40
CA ALA A 114 -42.62 -18.55 41.69
C ALA A 114 -41.67 -18.96 40.55
N ALA A 115 -41.89 -20.11 39.91
CA ALA A 115 -41.11 -20.54 38.74
C ALA A 115 -41.29 -19.59 37.54
N CYS A 116 -42.53 -19.26 37.21
CA CYS A 116 -42.86 -18.31 36.13
C CYS A 116 -42.27 -16.92 36.39
N SER A 117 -42.34 -16.40 37.63
CA SER A 117 -41.77 -15.10 37.98
C SER A 117 -40.24 -15.07 37.84
N ARG A 118 -39.54 -16.15 38.22
CA ARG A 118 -38.09 -16.26 38.03
C ARG A 118 -37.71 -16.27 36.55
N GLU A 119 -38.36 -17.12 35.75
CA GLU A 119 -38.09 -17.20 34.32
C GLU A 119 -38.40 -15.87 33.60
N ALA A 120 -39.51 -15.21 33.95
CA ALA A 120 -39.84 -13.89 33.41
C ALA A 120 -38.82 -12.82 33.81
N SER A 121 -38.20 -12.93 34.98
CA SER A 121 -37.13 -12.01 35.42
C SER A 121 -35.84 -12.25 34.64
N THR A 122 -35.42 -13.51 34.50
CA THR A 122 -34.26 -13.89 33.68
C THR A 122 -34.45 -13.50 32.21
N ALA A 123 -35.65 -13.67 31.65
CA ALA A 123 -35.94 -13.26 30.27
C ALA A 123 -35.76 -11.74 30.09
N ARG A 124 -36.25 -10.92 31.03
CA ARG A 124 -36.09 -9.46 30.97
C ARG A 124 -34.62 -9.04 31.08
N GLU A 125 -33.83 -9.70 31.91
CA GLU A 125 -32.39 -9.46 32.03
C GLU A 125 -31.67 -9.75 30.71
N LEU A 126 -31.90 -10.93 30.12
CA LEU A 126 -31.33 -11.29 28.82
C LEU A 126 -31.75 -10.36 27.68
N PHE A 127 -33.02 -9.89 27.68
CA PHE A 127 -33.47 -8.87 26.72
C PHE A 127 -32.78 -7.53 26.94
N GLY A 128 -32.57 -7.14 28.20
CA GLY A 128 -31.82 -5.93 28.56
C GLY A 128 -30.37 -5.99 28.08
N GLU A 129 -29.66 -7.09 28.36
CA GLU A 129 -28.30 -7.33 27.89
C GLU A 129 -28.22 -7.32 26.35
N SER A 130 -29.15 -8.01 25.69
CA SER A 130 -29.22 -8.04 24.22
C SER A 130 -29.46 -6.65 23.65
N ALA A 131 -30.40 -5.88 24.22
CA ALA A 131 -30.68 -4.52 23.78
C ALA A 131 -29.48 -3.60 23.99
N GLY A 132 -28.77 -3.74 25.10
CA GLY A 132 -27.51 -3.03 25.36
C GLY A 132 -26.44 -3.35 24.32
N ALA A 133 -26.21 -4.64 24.04
CA ALA A 133 -25.24 -5.06 23.01
C ALA A 133 -25.59 -4.52 21.60
N TYR A 134 -26.88 -4.45 21.24
CA TYR A 134 -27.29 -3.83 19.98
C TYR A 134 -27.07 -2.31 19.95
N GLN A 135 -27.28 -1.62 21.08
CA GLN A 135 -27.00 -0.19 21.19
C GLN A 135 -25.50 0.10 21.06
N GLU A 136 -24.65 -0.70 21.71
CA GLU A 136 -23.19 -0.61 21.58
C GLU A 136 -22.73 -0.85 20.14
N LEU A 137 -23.25 -1.89 19.48
CA LEU A 137 -22.97 -2.17 18.08
C LEU A 137 -23.40 -1.02 17.15
N ALA A 138 -24.56 -0.41 17.40
CA ALA A 138 -25.03 0.74 16.64
C ALA A 138 -24.09 1.96 16.84
N ALA A 139 -23.66 2.22 18.07
CA ALA A 139 -22.73 3.30 18.35
C ALA A 139 -21.36 3.09 17.69
N GLU A 140 -20.85 1.85 17.66
CA GLU A 140 -19.62 1.51 16.94
C GLU A 140 -19.78 1.72 15.42
N ALA A 141 -20.92 1.31 14.85
CA ALA A 141 -21.23 1.50 13.44
C ALA A 141 -21.31 3.00 13.07
N ASP A 142 -21.92 3.83 13.91
CA ASP A 142 -21.96 5.27 13.73
C ASP A 142 -20.56 5.89 13.84
N GLY A 143 -19.74 5.45 14.80
CA GLY A 143 -18.35 5.88 14.91
C GLY A 143 -17.51 5.52 13.67
N LEU A 144 -17.70 4.33 13.10
CA LEU A 144 -17.06 3.93 11.85
C LEU A 144 -17.55 4.78 10.66
N ARG A 145 -18.84 5.09 10.60
CA ARG A 145 -19.42 5.97 9.58
C ARG A 145 -18.77 7.36 9.61
N ASP A 146 -18.62 7.94 10.79
CA ASP A 146 -17.99 9.25 10.96
C ASP A 146 -16.52 9.24 10.54
N GLN A 147 -15.78 8.18 10.88
CA GLN A 147 -14.40 8.01 10.43
C GLN A 147 -14.30 7.93 8.90
N VAL A 148 -15.20 7.19 8.25
CA VAL A 148 -15.23 7.09 6.78
C VAL A 148 -15.56 8.43 6.14
N ILE A 149 -16.53 9.18 6.68
CA ILE A 149 -16.86 10.54 6.20
C ILE A 149 -15.63 11.45 6.34
N GLY A 150 -14.98 11.45 7.51
CA GLY A 150 -13.77 12.24 7.74
C GLY A 150 -12.64 11.90 6.77
N LEU A 151 -12.42 10.61 6.48
CA LEU A 151 -11.41 10.18 5.51
C LEU A 151 -11.75 10.63 4.08
N GLN A 152 -13.03 10.56 3.70
CA GLN A 152 -13.49 11.05 2.39
C GLN A 152 -13.30 12.57 2.26
N ASP A 153 -13.64 13.34 3.29
CA ASP A 153 -13.49 14.78 3.30
C ASP A 153 -12.02 15.21 3.28
N PHE A 154 -11.17 14.51 4.05
CA PHE A 154 -9.73 14.68 3.99
C PHE A 154 -9.21 14.47 2.56
N THR A 155 -9.60 13.36 1.92
CA THR A 155 -9.19 13.03 0.55
C THR A 155 -9.63 14.12 -0.43
N ARG A 156 -10.89 14.59 -0.35
CA ARG A 156 -11.40 15.70 -1.19
C ARG A 156 -10.61 16.98 -0.98
N SER A 157 -10.25 17.29 0.27
CA SER A 157 -9.50 18.50 0.61
C SER A 157 -8.09 18.46 0.02
N VAL A 158 -7.38 17.34 0.19
CA VAL A 158 -6.02 17.15 -0.36
C VAL A 158 -6.03 17.21 -1.89
N CYS A 159 -6.98 16.55 -2.55
CA CYS A 159 -7.09 16.59 -4.01
C CYS A 159 -7.35 18.02 -4.51
N ARG A 160 -8.31 18.75 -3.93
CA ARG A 160 -8.60 20.14 -4.33
C ARG A 160 -7.44 21.10 -4.05
N ALA A 161 -6.69 20.89 -2.97
CA ALA A 161 -5.50 21.68 -2.66
C ALA A 161 -4.41 21.47 -3.72
N SER A 162 -4.23 20.23 -4.19
CA SER A 162 -3.29 19.91 -5.27
C SER A 162 -3.69 20.53 -6.61
N GLU A 163 -4.99 20.55 -6.93
CA GLU A 163 -5.52 21.19 -8.14
C GLU A 163 -5.28 22.70 -8.12
N LYS A 164 -5.60 23.37 -7.00
CA LYS A 164 -5.33 24.82 -6.84
C LYS A 164 -3.85 25.17 -6.94
N ALA A 165 -2.97 24.33 -6.38
CA ALA A 165 -1.53 24.53 -6.49
C ALA A 165 -1.03 24.36 -7.94
N ALA A 166 -1.60 23.41 -8.68
CA ALA A 166 -1.29 23.20 -10.09
C ALA A 166 -1.76 24.38 -10.96
N ASP A 167 -2.96 24.91 -10.73
CA ASP A 167 -3.48 26.07 -11.46
C ASP A 167 -2.68 27.33 -11.17
N ALA A 168 -2.32 27.60 -9.91
CA ALA A 168 -1.46 28.74 -9.55
C ALA A 168 -0.08 28.67 -10.21
N SER A 169 0.52 27.47 -10.28
CA SER A 169 1.79 27.26 -10.99
C SER A 169 1.65 27.50 -12.51
N ARG A 170 0.48 27.25 -13.09
CA ARG A 170 0.21 27.43 -14.51
C ARG A 170 -0.02 28.89 -14.88
N GLU A 171 -0.71 29.65 -14.04
CA GLU A 171 -0.84 31.10 -14.18
C GLU A 171 0.51 31.81 -14.08
N MET A 172 1.38 31.40 -13.15
CA MET A 172 2.74 31.92 -13.04
C MET A 172 3.60 31.62 -14.28
N SER A 173 3.39 30.48 -14.95
CA SER A 173 4.14 30.11 -16.16
C SER A 173 3.64 30.81 -17.43
N ASN A 174 2.40 31.30 -17.47
CA ASN A 174 1.81 31.97 -18.64
C ASN A 174 1.83 33.51 -18.53
N GLY A 175 2.30 34.06 -17.40
CA GLY A 175 2.41 35.50 -17.14
C GLY A 175 3.78 36.12 -17.44
N LEU A 176 4.68 35.40 -18.10
CA LEU A 176 5.99 35.85 -18.61
C LEU A 176 6.01 35.75 -20.14
#